data_AF-A0A918TEK9-F1
#
_entry.id   AF-A0A918TEK9-F1
#
_cell.length_a   1.000
_cell.length_b   1.000
_cell.length_c   1.000
_cell.angle_alpha   90.00
_cell.angle_beta   90.00
_cell.angle_gamma   90.00
#
_symmetry.space_group_name_H-M   'P 1'
#
loop_
_entity.id
_entity.type
_entity.pdbx_description
1 polymer ?
#
loop_
_entity_poly.entity_id
_entity_poly.type
_entity_poly.pdbx_seq_one_letter_code
_entity_poly.pdbx_strand_id
1 'polypeptide(L)'
;MTCPGTISSLVSKEVLGWSQAVAVDPSEVLALPASVRAVVKGKAGVTPKVFVMNPSLSESFGAYNHEELLGKNWSAIFKDAKAGVRSAMSEGTFIQAGKVVKIADAKIEKWQSAAGSAIEAKLVAIEDDATFVFETAAGKTIRTTADKLSEESVTRAKALATE
;
A
#
# COMPACT_ATOMS: atom_id res chain seq x y z
N MET A 1 -3.76 30.92 8.87
CA MET A 1 -4.28 30.39 7.59
C MET A 1 -4.76 28.99 7.85
N THR A 2 -6.07 28.78 7.75
CA THR A 2 -6.75 27.48 7.85
C THR A 2 -6.38 26.64 6.63
N CYS A 3 -5.63 25.56 6.81
CA CYS A 3 -5.54 24.52 5.78
C CYS A 3 -6.98 24.04 5.52
N PRO A 4 -7.55 24.23 4.32
CA PRO A 4 -8.92 23.82 4.06
C PRO A 4 -8.93 22.29 3.97
N GLY A 5 -9.41 21.63 5.03
CA GLY A 5 -9.48 20.17 5.13
C GLY A 5 -10.15 19.50 3.92
N THR A 6 -10.97 20.25 3.17
CA THR A 6 -11.60 19.82 1.93
C THR A 6 -10.61 19.43 0.83
N ILE A 7 -9.56 20.23 0.57
CA ILE A 7 -8.60 19.92 -0.51
C ILE A 7 -7.73 18.73 -0.13
N SER A 8 -7.25 18.68 1.13
CA SER A 8 -6.51 17.51 1.61
C SER A 8 -7.34 16.23 1.49
N SER A 9 -8.61 16.26 1.88
CA SER A 9 -9.48 15.08 1.81
C SER A 9 -9.78 14.60 0.38
N LEU A 10 -9.96 15.50 -0.57
CA LEU A 10 -10.25 15.16 -1.96
C LEU A 10 -9.01 14.63 -2.69
N VAL A 11 -7.85 15.25 -2.46
CA VAL A 11 -6.59 14.78 -3.05
C VAL A 11 -6.17 13.45 -2.43
N SER A 12 -6.34 13.26 -1.12
CA SER A 12 -6.14 11.95 -0.49
C SER A 12 -7.04 10.88 -1.12
N LYS A 13 -8.33 11.16 -1.36
CA LYS A 13 -9.23 10.20 -2.03
C LYS A 13 -8.79 9.86 -3.45
N GLU A 14 -8.38 10.86 -4.24
CA GLU A 14 -7.89 10.65 -5.60
C GLU A 14 -6.61 9.80 -5.59
N VAL A 15 -5.62 10.14 -4.75
CA VAL A 15 -4.34 9.42 -4.66
C VAL A 15 -4.55 8.00 -4.13
N LEU A 16 -5.37 7.79 -3.10
CA LEU A 16 -5.67 6.46 -2.55
C LEU A 16 -6.31 5.49 -3.56
N GLY A 17 -6.91 6.00 -4.64
CA GLY A 17 -7.44 5.17 -5.71
C GLY A 17 -6.38 4.45 -6.55
N TRP A 18 -5.10 4.88 -6.49
CA TRP A 18 -4.04 4.33 -7.34
C TRP A 18 -2.63 4.40 -6.72
N SER A 19 -2.47 4.93 -5.52
CA SER A 19 -1.20 5.05 -4.79
C SER A 19 -1.45 5.25 -3.29
N GLN A 20 -0.40 5.36 -2.48
CA GLN A 20 -0.50 5.70 -1.07
C GLN A 20 -0.24 7.21 -0.88
N ALA A 21 -1.14 7.88 -0.18
CA ALA A 21 -0.97 9.28 0.20
C ALA A 21 -0.30 9.37 1.58
N VAL A 22 0.85 10.04 1.66
CA VAL A 22 1.49 10.37 2.94
C VAL A 22 1.31 11.85 3.21
N ALA A 23 0.51 12.18 4.23
CA ALA A 23 0.44 13.52 4.79
C ALA A 23 1.56 13.65 5.83
N VAL A 24 2.38 14.68 5.71
CA VAL A 24 3.52 14.92 6.61
C VAL A 24 3.32 16.26 7.29
N ASP A 25 3.25 16.26 8.63
CA ASP A 25 3.38 17.49 9.40
C ASP A 25 4.83 18.01 9.34
N PRO A 26 5.07 19.32 9.19
CA PRO A 26 6.43 19.90 9.19
C PRO A 26 7.31 19.45 10.38
N SER A 27 6.72 19.16 11.54
CA SER A 27 7.43 18.67 12.73
C SER A 27 7.89 17.21 12.63
N GLU A 28 7.28 16.42 11.75
CA GLU A 28 7.56 14.98 11.58
C GLU A 28 8.57 14.69 10.46
N VAL A 29 8.95 15.71 9.70
CA VAL A 29 9.85 15.60 8.53
C VAL A 29 11.18 14.94 8.88
N LEU A 30 11.71 15.15 10.09
CA LEU A 30 12.99 14.57 10.51
C LEU A 30 12.94 13.05 10.73
N ALA A 31 11.76 12.50 11.04
CA ALA A 31 11.54 11.07 11.27
C ALA A 31 11.35 10.28 9.96
N LEU A 32 11.24 10.98 8.82
CA LEU A 32 11.04 10.34 7.53
C LEU A 32 12.34 9.73 6.96
N PRO A 33 12.23 8.65 6.14
CA PRO A 33 13.34 8.13 5.37
C PRO A 33 14.05 9.20 4.54
N ALA A 34 15.35 9.05 4.31
CA ALA A 34 16.16 10.07 3.62
C ALA A 34 15.66 10.39 2.20
N SER A 35 15.17 9.38 1.47
CA SER A 35 14.50 9.51 0.17
C SER A 35 13.33 10.49 0.22
N VAL A 36 12.45 10.34 1.22
CA VAL A 36 11.28 11.19 1.42
C VAL A 36 11.70 12.60 1.84
N ARG A 37 12.68 12.74 2.74
CA ARG A 37 13.16 14.04 3.23
C ARG A 37 13.72 14.93 2.11
N ALA A 38 14.43 14.35 1.14
CA ALA A 38 14.97 15.08 0.00
C ALA A 38 13.84 15.72 -0.83
N VAL A 39 12.78 14.97 -1.09
CA VAL A 39 11.62 15.43 -1.86
C VAL A 39 10.83 16.49 -1.09
N VAL A 40 10.67 16.33 0.22
CA VAL A 40 9.98 17.31 1.10
C VAL A 40 10.72 18.65 1.15
N LYS A 41 12.05 18.63 1.24
CA LYS A 41 12.91 19.83 1.31
C LYS A 41 13.01 20.59 -0.02
N GLY A 42 12.94 19.90 -1.16
CA GLY A 42 13.16 20.49 -2.49
C GLY A 42 12.01 21.35 -3.04
N LYS A 43 10.79 21.24 -2.51
CA LYS A 43 9.62 22.03 -2.94
C LYS A 43 9.39 23.20 -1.98
N ALA A 44 9.72 24.43 -2.37
CA ALA A 44 9.35 25.63 -1.60
C ALA A 44 7.82 25.89 -1.68
N GLY A 45 7.19 26.31 -0.58
CA GLY A 45 5.75 26.65 -0.53
C GLY A 45 5.02 26.20 0.76
N VAL A 46 3.84 26.79 1.01
CA VAL A 46 3.02 26.59 2.22
C VAL A 46 2.37 25.21 2.23
N THR A 47 2.39 24.55 3.40
CA THR A 47 1.73 23.28 3.74
C THR A 47 0.21 23.38 3.52
N PRO A 48 -0.47 22.40 2.88
CA PRO A 48 -0.09 21.00 2.71
C PRO A 48 0.62 20.67 1.38
N LYS A 49 1.54 19.70 1.45
CA LYS A 49 2.24 19.08 0.31
C LYS A 49 1.71 17.66 0.11
N VAL A 50 1.49 17.27 -1.13
CA VAL A 50 1.05 15.92 -1.52
C VAL A 50 2.22 15.21 -2.17
N PHE A 51 2.56 14.05 -1.62
CA PHE A 51 3.60 13.18 -2.14
C PHE A 51 2.95 11.89 -2.65
N VAL A 52 3.32 11.51 -3.87
CA VAL A 52 2.93 10.23 -4.48
C VAL A 52 4.17 9.35 -4.42
N MET A 53 4.10 8.29 -3.61
CA MET A 53 5.28 7.47 -3.30
C MET A 53 4.94 5.99 -3.33
N ASN A 54 5.98 5.18 -3.44
CA ASN A 54 5.89 3.75 -3.19
C ASN A 54 5.52 3.53 -1.71
N PRO A 55 4.60 2.60 -1.38
CA PRO A 55 4.26 2.28 0.01
C PRO A 55 5.44 1.92 0.91
N SER A 56 6.50 1.35 0.34
CA SER A 56 7.75 1.10 1.05
C SER A 56 8.58 2.37 1.35
N LEU A 57 8.14 3.54 0.89
CA LEU A 57 8.82 4.85 0.99
C LEU A 57 10.21 4.89 0.32
N SER A 58 10.51 3.92 -0.54
CA SER A 58 11.78 3.81 -1.26
C SER A 58 11.87 4.73 -2.48
N GLU A 59 10.72 5.02 -3.12
CA GLU A 59 10.64 5.73 -4.38
C GLU A 59 9.53 6.79 -4.37
N SER A 60 9.77 7.92 -5.03
CA SER A 60 8.82 9.03 -5.19
C SER A 60 8.46 9.18 -6.66
N PHE A 61 7.16 9.18 -6.95
CA PHE A 61 6.60 9.39 -8.29
C PHE A 61 6.18 10.84 -8.54
N GLY A 62 6.04 11.65 -7.49
CA GLY A 62 5.72 13.07 -7.62
C GLY A 62 5.53 13.78 -6.29
N ALA A 63 5.70 15.10 -6.32
CA ALA A 63 5.48 15.99 -5.18
C ALA A 63 4.83 17.29 -5.64
N TYR A 64 3.77 17.71 -4.94
CA TYR A 64 2.91 18.81 -5.34
C TYR A 64 2.59 19.70 -4.13
N ASN A 65 2.70 21.02 -4.29
CA ASN A 65 2.32 21.98 -3.26
C ASN A 65 0.85 22.44 -3.43
N HIS A 66 0.36 23.21 -2.47
CA HIS A 66 -1.03 23.68 -2.48
C HIS A 66 -1.38 24.54 -3.71
N GLU A 67 -0.46 25.41 -4.15
CA GLU A 67 -0.66 26.29 -5.31
C GLU A 67 -0.76 25.51 -6.62
N GLU A 68 0.04 24.45 -6.79
CA GLU A 68 -0.01 23.54 -7.93
C GLU A 68 -1.35 22.79 -8.01
N LEU A 69 -1.99 22.54 -6.87
CA LEU A 69 -3.24 21.76 -6.76
C LEU A 69 -4.53 22.61 -6.80
N LEU A 70 -4.41 23.93 -6.58
CA LEU A 70 -5.55 24.84 -6.56
C LEU A 70 -6.14 25.07 -7.97
N GLY A 71 -7.44 24.79 -8.12
CA GLY A 71 -8.24 25.20 -9.28
C GLY A 71 -7.93 24.51 -10.62
N LYS A 72 -7.33 23.32 -10.61
CA LYS A 72 -6.77 22.66 -11.81
C LYS A 72 -7.35 21.28 -12.10
N ASN A 73 -7.16 20.83 -13.35
CA ASN A 73 -7.43 19.46 -13.80
C ASN A 73 -6.38 18.50 -13.23
N TRP A 74 -6.71 17.82 -12.13
CA TRP A 74 -5.81 16.89 -11.44
C TRP A 74 -5.36 15.71 -12.29
N SER A 75 -6.15 15.30 -13.30
CA SER A 75 -5.72 14.22 -14.20
C SER A 75 -4.49 14.59 -15.02
N ALA A 76 -4.34 15.87 -15.37
CA ALA A 76 -3.17 16.38 -16.06
C ALA A 76 -1.97 16.53 -15.10
N ILE A 77 -2.21 17.04 -13.88
CA ILE A 77 -1.16 17.23 -12.87
C ILE A 77 -0.53 15.90 -12.45
N PHE A 78 -1.35 14.86 -12.27
CA PHE A 78 -0.88 13.54 -11.84
C PHE A 78 -0.56 12.60 -12.99
N LYS A 79 -0.60 13.04 -14.25
CA LYS A 79 -0.43 12.15 -15.41
C LYS A 79 0.88 11.36 -15.35
N ASP A 80 1.98 12.05 -15.10
CA ASP A 80 3.31 11.45 -15.09
C ASP A 80 3.53 10.58 -13.85
N ALA A 81 3.04 11.03 -12.68
CA ALA A 81 3.06 10.23 -11.46
C ALA A 81 2.25 8.93 -11.61
N LYS A 82 1.07 8.99 -12.25
CA LYS A 82 0.24 7.81 -12.57
C LYS A 82 0.96 6.87 -13.53
N ALA A 83 1.68 7.41 -14.52
CA ALA A 83 2.48 6.59 -15.43
C ALA A 83 3.63 5.88 -14.69
N GLY A 84 4.38 6.60 -13.85
CA GLY A 84 5.46 6.04 -13.03
C GLY A 84 4.97 4.94 -12.09
N VAL A 85 3.85 5.15 -11.40
CA VAL A 85 3.25 4.10 -10.55
C VAL A 85 2.84 2.88 -11.37
N ARG A 86 2.27 3.06 -12.57
CA ARG A 86 1.91 1.93 -13.46
C ARG A 86 3.14 1.16 -13.93
N SER A 87 4.22 1.85 -14.29
CA SER A 87 5.49 1.21 -14.65
C SER A 87 6.05 0.40 -13.47
N ALA A 88 6.12 1.01 -12.29
CA ALA A 88 6.61 0.32 -11.09
C ALA A 88 5.72 -0.86 -10.66
N MET A 89 4.41 -0.80 -10.89
CA MET A 89 3.51 -1.96 -10.74
C MET A 89 3.82 -3.06 -11.74
N SER A 90 4.05 -2.73 -13.02
CA SER A 90 4.40 -3.71 -14.04
C SER A 90 5.77 -4.36 -13.82
N GLU A 91 6.69 -3.64 -13.19
CA GLU A 91 8.03 -4.11 -12.82
C GLU A 91 8.05 -4.86 -11.48
N GLY A 92 6.93 -4.93 -10.76
CA GLY A 92 6.83 -5.58 -9.45
C GLY A 92 7.55 -4.84 -8.32
N THR A 93 8.00 -3.62 -8.56
CA THR A 93 8.72 -2.77 -7.59
C THR A 93 7.76 -1.92 -6.75
N PHE A 94 6.51 -1.74 -7.20
CA PHE A 94 5.43 -1.09 -6.45
C PHE A 94 4.49 -2.10 -5.81
N ILE A 95 4.53 -2.20 -4.48
CA ILE A 95 3.54 -2.95 -3.71
C ILE A 95 2.37 -2.02 -3.47
N GLN A 96 1.22 -2.23 -4.13
CA GLN A 96 0.02 -1.44 -3.86
C GLN A 96 -0.49 -1.77 -2.45
N ALA A 97 -0.36 -0.83 -1.51
CA ALA A 97 -0.94 -0.98 -0.17
C ALA A 97 -2.45 -1.17 -0.28
N GLY A 98 -2.95 -2.31 0.19
CA GLY A 98 -4.36 -2.68 0.14
C GLY A 98 -4.73 -3.57 -1.05
N LYS A 99 -3.76 -4.21 -1.73
CA LYS A 99 -4.07 -5.28 -2.69
C LYS A 99 -4.54 -6.50 -1.91
N VAL A 100 -5.85 -6.68 -1.82
CA VAL A 100 -6.45 -7.83 -1.14
C VAL A 100 -7.04 -8.77 -2.20
N VAL A 101 -6.38 -9.91 -2.40
CA VAL A 101 -6.95 -11.01 -3.20
C VAL A 101 -7.77 -11.87 -2.26
N LYS A 102 -9.10 -11.80 -2.37
CA LYS A 102 -10.00 -12.66 -1.60
C LYS A 102 -10.11 -14.01 -2.29
N ILE A 103 -10.04 -15.08 -1.50
CA ILE A 103 -10.19 -16.45 -2.01
C ILE A 103 -11.69 -16.78 -2.01
N ALA A 104 -12.24 -17.05 -3.19
CA ALA A 104 -13.61 -17.56 -3.32
C ALA A 104 -13.67 -19.00 -2.80
N ASP A 105 -14.79 -19.38 -2.17
CA ASP A 105 -15.04 -20.74 -1.68
C ASP A 105 -13.96 -21.32 -0.73
N ALA A 106 -13.39 -20.46 0.11
CA ALA A 106 -12.34 -20.84 1.06
C ALA A 106 -12.75 -22.01 1.97
N LYS A 107 -12.03 -23.14 1.87
CA LYS A 107 -12.26 -24.37 2.63
C LYS A 107 -11.35 -24.45 3.85
N ILE A 108 -11.82 -25.09 4.92
CA ILE A 108 -10.97 -25.40 6.06
C ILE A 108 -10.00 -26.49 5.64
N GLU A 109 -8.71 -26.17 5.71
CA GLU A 109 -7.63 -27.05 5.34
C GLU A 109 -6.53 -27.00 6.40
N LYS A 110 -5.63 -28.00 6.34
CA LYS A 110 -4.44 -28.04 7.19
C LYS A 110 -3.31 -27.21 6.57
N TRP A 111 -2.85 -26.22 7.32
CA TRP A 111 -1.75 -25.32 6.97
C TRP A 111 -0.58 -25.55 7.92
N GLN A 112 0.63 -25.64 7.37
CA GLN A 112 1.83 -25.93 8.15
C GLN A 112 2.70 -24.68 8.30
N SER A 113 3.16 -24.45 9.52
CA SER A 113 4.13 -23.41 9.84
C SER A 113 5.55 -23.83 9.50
N ALA A 114 6.43 -22.86 9.31
CA ALA A 114 7.87 -23.10 9.13
C ALA A 114 8.50 -23.85 10.34
N ALA A 115 7.91 -23.70 11.53
CA ALA A 115 8.34 -24.39 12.76
C ALA A 115 7.81 -25.83 12.88
N GLY A 116 7.10 -26.36 11.88
CA GLY A 116 6.59 -27.74 11.85
C GLY A 116 5.25 -27.96 12.57
N SER A 117 4.69 -26.94 13.22
CA SER A 117 3.33 -26.98 13.77
C SER A 117 2.30 -26.77 12.65
N ALA A 118 1.08 -27.30 12.80
CA ALA A 118 0.00 -27.13 11.83
C ALA A 118 -1.27 -26.57 12.46
N ILE A 119 -2.06 -25.86 11.67
CA ILE A 119 -3.37 -25.31 12.04
C ILE A 119 -4.42 -25.78 11.03
N GLU A 120 -5.68 -25.83 11.47
CA GLU A 120 -6.84 -26.01 10.58
C GLU A 120 -7.57 -24.68 10.43
N ALA A 121 -7.57 -24.15 9.21
CA ALA A 121 -8.15 -22.86 8.90
C ALA A 121 -8.49 -22.74 7.41
N LYS A 122 -9.36 -21.80 7.06
CA LYS A 122 -9.61 -21.38 5.69
C LYS A 122 -8.70 -20.20 5.33
N LEU A 123 -8.04 -20.25 4.18
CA LEU A 123 -7.35 -19.08 3.62
C LEU A 123 -8.40 -18.17 2.98
N VAL A 124 -8.66 -17.02 3.58
CA VAL A 124 -9.73 -16.11 3.13
C VAL A 124 -9.22 -14.99 2.23
N ALA A 125 -7.95 -14.60 2.40
CA ALA A 125 -7.33 -13.58 1.57
C ALA A 125 -5.81 -13.63 1.58
N ILE A 126 -5.21 -13.03 0.55
CA ILE A 126 -3.81 -12.60 0.54
C ILE A 126 -3.78 -11.08 0.40
N GLU A 127 -3.17 -10.42 1.39
CA GLU A 127 -2.94 -8.98 1.43
C GLU A 127 -1.51 -8.69 0.95
N ASP A 128 -1.37 -7.78 -0.02
CA ASP A 128 -0.12 -7.23 -0.54
C ASP A 128 0.88 -8.31 -1.03
N ASP A 129 0.35 -9.42 -1.57
CA ASP A 129 1.08 -10.62 -2.04
C ASP A 129 2.03 -11.28 -1.00
N ALA A 130 1.98 -10.84 0.26
CA ALA A 130 2.94 -11.21 1.30
C ALA A 130 2.28 -11.67 2.61
N THR A 131 1.08 -11.17 2.91
CA THR A 131 0.35 -11.48 4.14
C THR A 131 -0.82 -12.42 3.83
N PHE A 132 -0.78 -13.60 4.43
CA PHE A 132 -1.81 -14.62 4.32
C PHE A 132 -2.81 -14.46 5.47
N VAL A 133 -4.09 -14.34 5.13
CA VAL A 133 -5.18 -14.18 6.09
C VAL A 133 -5.93 -15.50 6.19
N PHE A 134 -5.81 -16.15 7.34
CA PHE A 134 -6.52 -17.37 7.68
C PHE A 134 -7.67 -17.08 8.63
N GLU A 135 -8.74 -17.86 8.55
CA GLU A 135 -9.82 -17.85 9.53
C GLU A 135 -10.04 -19.28 10.03
N THR A 136 -9.98 -19.47 11.35
CA THR A 136 -10.17 -20.80 11.96
C THR A 136 -11.65 -21.19 11.97
N ALA A 137 -11.95 -22.46 12.24
CA ALA A 137 -13.33 -22.94 12.43
C ALA A 137 -14.10 -22.15 13.52
N ALA A 138 -13.38 -21.59 14.50
CA ALA A 138 -13.94 -20.75 15.56
C ALA A 138 -14.16 -19.29 15.14
N GLY A 139 -13.93 -18.92 13.87
CA GLY A 139 -14.06 -17.56 13.35
C GLY A 139 -12.92 -16.62 13.73
N LYS A 140 -11.80 -17.14 14.26
CA LYS A 140 -10.64 -16.32 14.62
C LYS A 140 -9.79 -16.07 13.38
N THR A 141 -9.55 -14.81 13.06
CA THR A 141 -8.62 -14.41 11.99
C THR A 141 -7.17 -14.46 12.47
N ILE A 142 -6.29 -15.07 11.65
CA ILE A 142 -4.85 -15.15 11.85
C ILE A 142 -4.19 -14.56 10.61
N ARG A 143 -3.36 -13.53 10.80
CA ARG A 143 -2.53 -12.96 9.74
C ARG A 143 -1.11 -13.42 9.92
N THR A 144 -0.48 -13.86 8.84
CA THR A 144 0.90 -14.34 8.88
C THR A 144 1.61 -14.08 7.56
N THR A 145 2.94 -14.04 7.63
CA THR A 145 3.82 -13.82 6.48
C THR A 145 4.44 -15.14 6.00
N ALA A 146 4.99 -15.14 4.79
CA ALA A 146 5.57 -16.34 4.16
C ALA A 146 6.66 -17.02 5.00
N ASP A 147 7.47 -16.25 5.74
CA ASP A 147 8.55 -16.76 6.60
C ASP A 147 8.05 -17.59 7.80
N LYS A 148 6.76 -17.50 8.13
CA LYS A 148 6.13 -18.27 9.20
C LYS A 148 5.39 -19.51 8.71
N LEU A 149 5.24 -19.66 7.39
CA LEU A 149 4.58 -20.80 6.75
C LEU A 149 5.61 -21.75 6.14
N SER A 150 5.26 -23.02 5.99
CA SER A 150 6.07 -23.94 5.19
C SER A 150 6.04 -23.52 3.72
N GLU A 151 7.12 -23.79 2.98
CA GLU A 151 7.21 -23.47 1.54
C GLU A 151 6.05 -24.08 0.74
N GLU A 152 5.64 -25.30 1.09
CA GLU A 152 4.48 -25.99 0.52
C GLU A 152 3.16 -25.23 0.78
N SER A 153 2.99 -24.70 1.99
CA SER A 153 1.81 -23.90 2.36
C SER A 153 1.79 -22.57 1.60
N VAL A 154 2.93 -21.91 1.46
CA VAL A 154 3.05 -20.65 0.69
C VAL A 154 2.71 -20.89 -0.78
N THR A 155 3.27 -21.94 -1.39
CA THR A 155 3.05 -22.27 -2.81
C THR A 155 1.58 -22.55 -3.09
N ARG A 156 0.94 -23.35 -2.23
CA ARG A 156 -0.49 -23.66 -2.33
C ARG A 156 -1.38 -22.44 -2.11
N ALA A 157 -1.07 -21.61 -1.12
CA ALA A 157 -1.84 -20.39 -0.87
C ALA A 157 -1.82 -19.45 -2.07
N LYS A 158 -0.67 -19.30 -2.74
CA LYS A 158 -0.56 -18.49 -3.96
C LYS A 158 -1.33 -19.09 -5.14
N ALA A 159 -1.34 -20.42 -5.28
CA ALA A 159 -2.13 -21.08 -6.32
C ALA A 159 -3.64 -20.78 -6.18
N LEU A 160 -4.17 -20.84 -4.95
CA LEU A 160 -5.58 -20.53 -4.66
C LEU A 160 -5.95 -19.06 -4.94
N ALA A 161 -4.99 -18.15 -4.95
CA ALA A 161 -5.20 -16.74 -5.25
C ALA A 161 -5.20 -16.42 -6.76
N THR A 162 -5.00 -17.43 -7.62
CA THR A 162 -4.89 -17.27 -9.08
C THR A 162 -6.08 -17.89 -9.84
N GLU A 163 -6.95 -18.65 -9.16
CA GLU A 163 -8.23 -19.18 -9.69
C GLU A 163 -9.38 -18.18 -9.47
#